data_AF-A0A813E9Y4-F1
#
_entry.id   AF-A0A813E9Y4-F1
#
_cell.length_a   1.000
_cell.length_b   1.000
_cell.length_c   1.000
_cell.angle_alpha   90.00
_cell.angle_beta   90.00
_cell.angle_gamma   90.00
#
_symmetry.space_group_name_H-M   'P 1'
#
loop_
_entity.id
_entity.type
_entity.pdbx_description
1 polymer ?
#
loop_
_entity_poly.entity_id
_entity_poly.type
_entity_poly.pdbx_seq_one_letter_code
_entity_poly.pdbx_strand_id
1 'polypeptide(L)'
;MAAASYRHFSLVALLVLSPVAAHMEVTAQLGNVSDYQDNYAWILALGIIAGFFMAWGIGANDVANSFATSVGSKALTLRQAVAIATVCEFVGCVSMGASVTDTVRSGFIDERYFKNNPEVLQLGMLASLLGAGLWLALCSSLGTPVSTTHSIIGSLVGVSLVANPQSLNTEKLGLVVLSWLTSPLLSGIIGACVFLFVRTTILRSPHAVSRGYKFFPLLLLFTNLIFCMYVVFKNGSVQIYRV
;
A
#
# COMPACT_ATOMS: atom_id res chain seq x y z
N MET A 1 -17.21 32.99 -22.56
CA MET A 1 -17.36 31.60 -23.05
C MET A 1 -16.43 30.65 -22.30
N ALA A 2 -16.74 30.27 -21.06
CA ALA A 2 -15.96 29.25 -20.33
C ALA A 2 -16.76 28.63 -19.16
N ALA A 3 -18.05 28.33 -19.36
CA ALA A 3 -18.94 27.82 -18.30
C ALA A 3 -19.46 26.39 -18.56
N ALA A 4 -18.80 25.59 -19.40
CA ALA A 4 -19.39 24.34 -19.91
C ALA A 4 -18.47 23.10 -19.94
N SER A 5 -17.41 23.01 -19.12
CA SER A 5 -16.50 21.86 -19.16
C SER A 5 -16.21 21.15 -17.81
N TYR A 6 -17.15 21.19 -16.86
CA TYR A 6 -17.03 20.49 -15.56
C TYR A 6 -18.10 19.40 -15.34
N ARG A 7 -18.68 18.82 -16.40
CA ARG A 7 -19.82 17.89 -16.25
C ARG A 7 -19.53 16.39 -16.37
N HIS A 8 -18.28 15.96 -16.52
CA HIS A 8 -17.98 14.53 -16.69
C HIS A 8 -16.95 13.93 -15.72
N PHE A 9 -16.60 14.61 -14.63
CA PHE A 9 -15.83 14.00 -13.55
C PHE A 9 -16.72 13.68 -12.35
N SER A 10 -17.08 12.40 -12.25
CA SER A 10 -17.25 11.65 -11.00
C SER A 10 -18.57 11.82 -10.21
N LEU A 11 -19.58 11.03 -10.60
CA LEU A 11 -20.68 10.60 -9.71
C LEU A 11 -20.17 9.82 -8.48
N VAL A 12 -18.95 9.26 -8.54
CA VAL A 12 -18.30 8.55 -7.42
C VAL A 12 -17.68 9.53 -6.41
N ALA A 13 -17.19 10.70 -6.85
CA ALA A 13 -16.70 11.75 -5.95
C ALA A 13 -17.85 12.45 -5.20
N LEU A 14 -19.02 12.56 -5.84
CA LEU A 14 -20.22 13.16 -5.24
C LEU A 14 -20.80 12.34 -4.08
N LEU A 15 -20.65 11.00 -4.08
CA LEU A 15 -21.12 10.14 -2.99
C LEU A 15 -20.20 10.15 -1.75
N VAL A 16 -18.93 10.56 -1.90
CA VAL A 16 -17.97 10.66 -0.78
C VAL A 16 -17.98 12.05 -0.12
N LEU A 17 -18.50 13.08 -0.81
CA LEU A 17 -18.33 14.48 -0.41
C LEU A 17 -19.54 15.15 0.27
N SER A 18 -20.68 14.49 0.52
CA SER A 18 -21.92 15.23 0.87
C SER A 18 -22.35 15.29 2.36
N PRO A 19 -21.71 14.61 3.32
CA PRO A 19 -21.82 15.04 4.73
C PRO A 19 -20.46 15.37 5.37
N VAL A 20 -19.38 14.74 4.90
CA VAL A 20 -18.04 14.87 5.47
C VAL A 20 -17.43 16.23 5.14
N ALA A 21 -17.58 16.73 3.91
CA ALA A 21 -17.08 18.06 3.52
C ALA A 21 -17.82 19.20 4.24
N ALA A 22 -19.11 19.02 4.54
CA ALA A 22 -19.89 19.98 5.33
C ALA A 22 -19.50 19.99 6.82
N HIS A 23 -18.87 18.92 7.32
CA HIS A 23 -18.30 18.84 8.67
C HIS A 23 -16.81 19.22 8.71
N MET A 24 -16.20 19.64 7.59
CA MET A 24 -14.81 20.11 7.57
C MET A 24 -14.65 21.59 7.96
N GLU A 25 -15.74 22.31 8.25
CA GLU A 25 -15.70 23.62 8.93
C GLU A 25 -15.63 23.48 10.47
N VAL A 26 -14.89 22.50 10.99
CA VAL A 26 -14.59 22.43 12.42
C VAL A 26 -13.51 23.46 12.72
N THR A 27 -13.93 24.66 13.11
CA THR A 27 -13.03 25.65 13.74
C THR A 27 -13.04 25.39 15.25
N ALA A 28 -12.34 24.33 15.68
CA ALA A 28 -12.16 24.09 17.10
C ALA A 28 -10.93 24.87 17.60
N GLN A 29 -11.16 25.93 18.38
CA GLN A 29 -10.09 26.53 19.17
C GLN A 29 -9.72 25.55 20.30
N LEU A 30 -8.70 24.73 20.07
CA LEU A 30 -8.21 23.74 21.02
C LEU A 30 -7.47 24.40 22.19
N GLY A 31 -8.11 24.43 23.36
CA GLY A 31 -7.55 25.00 24.59
C GLY A 31 -6.64 24.05 25.38
N ASN A 32 -6.81 22.72 25.26
CA ASN A 32 -6.01 21.68 25.95
C ASN A 32 -6.07 20.30 25.26
N VAL A 33 -5.08 19.44 25.50
CA VAL A 33 -4.98 18.06 24.94
C VAL A 33 -6.11 17.14 25.42
N SER A 34 -6.61 17.34 26.64
CA SER A 34 -7.75 16.59 27.20
C SER A 34 -9.03 16.77 26.37
N ASP A 35 -9.31 18.01 25.95
CA ASP A 35 -10.52 18.33 25.16
C ASP A 35 -10.46 17.71 23.76
N TYR A 36 -9.25 17.52 23.21
CA TYR A 36 -9.05 16.81 21.95
C TYR A 36 -9.36 15.31 22.10
N GLN A 37 -8.89 14.68 23.18
CA GLN A 37 -9.12 13.25 23.43
C GLN A 37 -10.61 12.96 23.64
N ASP A 38 -11.33 13.82 24.36
CA ASP A 38 -12.74 13.60 24.64
C ASP A 38 -13.65 13.82 23.40
N ASN A 39 -13.31 14.78 22.52
CA ASN A 39 -14.17 15.12 21.37
C ASN A 39 -13.82 14.36 20.07
N TYR A 40 -12.59 13.86 19.91
CA TYR A 40 -12.12 13.27 18.63
C TYR A 40 -11.62 11.82 18.75
N ALA A 41 -11.65 11.20 19.93
CA ALA A 41 -11.25 9.78 20.10
C ALA A 41 -12.05 8.82 19.21
N TRP A 42 -13.31 9.16 18.89
CA TRP A 42 -14.13 8.35 17.98
C TRP A 42 -13.51 8.24 16.58
N ILE A 43 -12.81 9.28 16.09
CA ILE A 43 -12.13 9.25 14.79
C ILE A 43 -11.00 8.23 14.83
N LEU A 44 -10.26 8.15 15.94
CA LEU A 44 -9.21 7.15 16.12
C LEU A 44 -9.79 5.73 16.17
N ALA A 45 -10.86 5.53 16.94
CA ALA A 45 -11.52 4.24 17.04
C ALA A 45 -12.03 3.75 15.67
N LEU A 46 -12.70 4.62 14.91
CA LEU A 46 -13.11 4.32 13.54
C LEU A 46 -11.90 4.14 12.61
N GLY A 47 -10.83 4.89 12.80
CA GLY A 47 -9.57 4.77 12.05
C GLY A 47 -8.94 3.39 12.20
N ILE A 48 -8.93 2.85 13.42
CA ILE A 48 -8.46 1.49 13.68
C ILE A 48 -9.33 0.47 12.94
N ILE A 49 -10.65 0.60 13.03
CA ILE A 49 -11.60 -0.30 12.34
C ILE A 49 -11.41 -0.22 10.82
N ALA A 50 -11.30 0.99 10.27
CA ALA A 50 -11.03 1.22 8.86
C ALA A 50 -9.66 0.68 8.43
N GLY A 51 -8.66 0.76 9.31
CA GLY A 51 -7.34 0.15 9.11
C GLY A 51 -7.41 -1.37 8.99
N PHE A 52 -8.16 -2.04 9.87
CA PHE A 52 -8.42 -3.49 9.74
C PHE A 52 -9.16 -3.83 8.45
N PHE A 53 -10.16 -3.04 8.08
CA PHE A 53 -10.90 -3.22 6.83
C PHE A 53 -9.98 -3.07 5.59
N MET A 54 -9.14 -2.04 5.57
CA MET A 54 -8.14 -1.84 4.52
C MET A 54 -7.14 -3.00 4.47
N ALA A 55 -6.63 -3.45 5.63
CA ALA A 55 -5.71 -4.58 5.71
C ALA A 55 -6.32 -5.88 5.16
N TRP A 56 -7.60 -6.14 5.47
CA TRP A 56 -8.35 -7.23 4.86
C TRP A 56 -8.44 -7.09 3.33
N GLY A 57 -8.77 -5.88 2.84
CA GLY A 57 -8.84 -5.60 1.40
C GLY A 57 -7.50 -5.80 0.68
N ILE A 58 -6.38 -5.41 1.30
CA ILE A 58 -5.04 -5.67 0.79
C ILE A 58 -4.79 -7.17 0.68
N GLY A 59 -5.05 -7.94 1.75
CA GLY A 59 -4.84 -9.38 1.75
C GLY A 59 -5.70 -10.10 0.70
N ALA A 60 -6.96 -9.69 0.53
CA ALA A 60 -7.87 -10.27 -0.46
C ALA A 60 -7.40 -10.00 -1.90
N ASN A 61 -6.85 -8.81 -2.18
CA ASN A 61 -6.37 -8.43 -3.51
C ASN A 61 -4.98 -9.00 -3.82
N ASP A 62 -4.05 -8.99 -2.85
CA ASP A 62 -2.63 -9.21 -3.10
C ASP A 62 -2.17 -10.66 -2.94
N VAL A 63 -2.94 -11.55 -2.29
CA VAL A 63 -2.55 -12.97 -2.13
C VAL A 63 -2.28 -13.68 -3.46
N ALA A 64 -2.99 -13.28 -4.51
CA ALA A 64 -2.81 -13.82 -5.86
C ALA A 64 -1.43 -13.49 -6.43
N ASN A 65 -0.84 -12.34 -6.07
CA ASN A 65 0.46 -11.90 -6.59
C ASN A 65 1.59 -12.88 -6.20
N SER A 66 1.50 -13.47 -5.00
CA SER A 66 2.51 -14.39 -4.47
C SER A 66 2.22 -15.85 -4.79
N PHE A 67 0.94 -16.26 -4.82
CA PHE A 67 0.58 -17.69 -4.87
C PHE A 67 -0.12 -18.16 -6.15
N ALA A 68 -0.48 -17.28 -7.10
CA ALA A 68 -1.18 -17.69 -8.32
C ALA A 68 -0.40 -18.73 -9.15
N THR A 69 0.93 -18.62 -9.23
CA THR A 69 1.78 -19.58 -9.96
C THR A 69 1.84 -20.94 -9.27
N SER A 70 1.93 -20.97 -7.94
CA SER A 70 1.99 -22.20 -7.14
C SER A 70 0.65 -22.95 -7.14
N VAL A 71 -0.47 -22.22 -7.08
CA VAL A 71 -1.81 -22.79 -7.18
C VAL A 71 -2.11 -23.22 -8.62
N GLY A 72 -1.77 -22.38 -9.60
CA GLY A 72 -1.99 -22.64 -11.03
C GLY A 72 -1.20 -23.85 -11.56
N SER A 73 0.01 -24.09 -11.04
CA SER A 73 0.82 -25.28 -11.35
C SER A 73 0.38 -26.55 -10.59
N LYS A 74 -0.63 -26.44 -9.70
CA LYS A 74 -1.08 -27.51 -8.79
C LYS A 74 -0.04 -27.99 -7.79
N ALA A 75 1.02 -27.20 -7.55
CA ALA A 75 1.99 -27.49 -6.49
C ALA A 75 1.37 -27.32 -5.09
N LEU A 76 0.43 -26.38 -4.96
CA LEU A 76 -0.32 -26.12 -3.72
C LEU A 76 -1.82 -26.06 -4.00
N THR A 77 -2.63 -26.50 -3.04
CA THR A 77 -4.07 -26.22 -3.03
C THR A 77 -4.32 -24.77 -2.59
N LEU A 78 -5.49 -24.21 -2.94
CA LEU A 78 -5.87 -22.87 -2.52
C LEU A 78 -5.85 -22.70 -0.99
N ARG A 79 -6.31 -23.71 -0.24
CA ARG A 79 -6.31 -23.69 1.23
C ARG A 79 -4.89 -23.63 1.81
N GLN A 80 -3.97 -24.40 1.24
CA GLN A 80 -2.56 -24.38 1.65
C GLN A 80 -1.91 -23.03 1.32
N ALA A 81 -2.15 -22.50 0.13
CA ALA A 81 -1.63 -21.21 -0.29
C ALA A 81 -2.08 -20.08 0.65
N VAL A 82 -3.36 -20.02 1.00
CA VAL A 82 -3.89 -19.02 1.95
C VAL A 82 -3.26 -19.17 3.33
N ALA A 83 -3.13 -20.40 3.86
CA ALA A 83 -2.52 -20.63 5.18
C ALA A 83 -1.04 -20.17 5.23
N ILE A 84 -0.26 -20.47 4.18
CA ILE A 84 1.13 -20.03 4.09
C ILE A 84 1.19 -18.51 3.93
N ALA A 85 0.35 -17.93 3.07
CA ALA A 85 0.27 -16.49 2.86
C ALA A 85 -0.01 -15.75 4.17
N THR A 86 -0.97 -16.19 4.98
CA THR A 86 -1.29 -15.56 6.26
C THR A 86 -0.06 -15.47 7.17
N VAL A 87 0.70 -16.55 7.30
CA VAL A 87 1.91 -16.57 8.15
C VAL A 87 3.00 -15.68 7.55
N CYS A 88 3.30 -15.85 6.26
CA CYS A 88 4.38 -15.11 5.60
C CYS A 88 4.12 -13.61 5.53
N GLU A 89 2.89 -13.19 5.18
CA GLU A 89 2.50 -11.78 5.11
C GLU A 89 2.48 -11.13 6.49
N PHE A 90 2.00 -11.84 7.52
CA PHE A 90 2.03 -11.33 8.89
C PHE A 90 3.47 -11.13 9.38
N VAL A 91 4.33 -12.13 9.17
CA VAL A 91 5.75 -12.03 9.53
C VAL A 91 6.45 -10.92 8.74
N GLY A 92 6.16 -10.80 7.44
CA GLY A 92 6.68 -9.72 6.59
C GLY A 92 6.24 -8.33 7.06
N CYS A 93 4.96 -8.17 7.39
CA CYS A 93 4.40 -6.92 7.90
C CYS A 93 5.07 -6.49 9.22
N VAL A 94 5.17 -7.41 10.19
CA VAL A 94 5.81 -7.12 11.50
C VAL A 94 7.30 -6.87 11.36
N SER A 95 7.99 -7.63 10.51
CA SER A 95 9.44 -7.52 10.36
C SER A 95 9.87 -6.34 9.50
N MET A 96 9.14 -5.97 8.45
CA MET A 96 9.59 -5.05 7.39
C MET A 96 8.60 -3.92 7.03
N GLY A 97 7.41 -3.90 7.63
CA GLY A 97 6.34 -2.98 7.22
C GLY A 97 6.60 -1.50 7.54
N ALA A 98 7.37 -1.20 8.59
CA ALA A 98 7.54 0.15 9.12
C ALA A 98 8.03 1.17 8.07
N SER A 99 9.03 0.80 7.27
CA SER A 99 9.58 1.69 6.23
C SER A 99 8.54 2.13 5.19
N VAL A 100 7.61 1.25 4.84
CA VAL A 100 6.55 1.54 3.86
C VAL A 100 5.47 2.39 4.53
N THR A 101 5.08 2.05 5.76
CA THR A 101 4.14 2.84 6.55
C THR A 101 4.62 4.28 6.75
N ASP A 102 5.91 4.49 7.04
CA ASP A 102 6.50 5.83 7.18
C ASP A 102 6.42 6.63 5.89
N THR A 103 6.66 5.98 4.75
CA THR A 103 6.54 6.62 3.43
C THR A 103 5.09 7.04 3.15
N VAL A 104 4.12 6.19 3.49
CA VAL A 104 2.68 6.50 3.29
C VAL A 104 2.22 7.61 4.24
N ARG A 105 2.61 7.56 5.51
CA ARG A 105 2.22 8.54 6.52
C ARG A 105 2.83 9.93 6.27
N SER A 106 4.14 10.00 6.08
CA SER A 106 4.91 11.27 6.09
C SER A 106 5.30 11.76 4.69
N GLY A 107 4.95 11.01 3.66
CA GLY A 107 5.41 11.26 2.30
C GLY A 107 4.58 12.28 1.53
N PHE A 108 3.26 12.33 1.75
CA PHE A 108 2.36 12.98 0.79
C PHE A 108 1.64 14.21 1.31
N ILE A 109 1.33 14.25 2.61
CA ILE A 109 0.64 15.37 3.25
C ILE A 109 1.58 16.01 4.26
N ASP A 110 1.84 17.31 4.10
CA ASP A 110 2.63 18.10 5.03
C ASP A 110 1.78 18.51 6.24
N GLU A 111 2.06 17.88 7.38
CA GLU A 111 1.35 18.07 8.65
C GLU A 111 1.41 19.53 9.14
N ARG A 112 2.38 20.34 8.70
CA ARG A 112 2.52 21.74 9.11
C ARG A 112 1.30 22.59 8.76
N TYR A 113 0.59 22.24 7.69
CA TYR A 113 -0.64 22.93 7.26
C TYR A 113 -1.85 22.61 8.14
N PHE A 114 -1.75 21.59 9.00
CA PHE A 114 -2.84 21.13 9.86
C PHE A 114 -2.57 21.35 11.36
N LYS A 115 -1.51 22.09 11.71
CA LYS A 115 -1.15 22.35 13.12
C LYS A 115 -2.27 22.99 13.94
N ASN A 116 -3.09 23.82 13.30
CA ASN A 116 -4.16 24.56 13.95
C ASN A 116 -5.52 23.82 13.89
N ASN A 117 -5.57 22.70 13.17
CA ASN A 117 -6.77 21.90 12.90
C ASN A 117 -6.41 20.41 12.71
N PRO A 118 -5.76 19.78 13.71
CA PRO A 118 -5.29 18.39 13.63
C PRO A 118 -6.43 17.37 13.40
N GLU A 119 -7.64 17.69 13.86
CA GLU A 119 -8.85 16.89 13.65
C GLU A 119 -9.20 16.72 12.16
N VAL A 120 -8.94 17.74 11.34
CA VAL A 120 -9.17 17.68 9.88
C VAL A 120 -8.23 16.68 9.23
N LEU A 121 -6.95 16.67 9.65
CA LEU A 121 -5.99 15.69 9.17
C LEU A 121 -6.38 14.28 9.61
N GLN A 122 -6.80 14.10 10.86
CA GLN A 122 -7.22 12.80 11.39
C GLN A 122 -8.44 12.26 10.64
N LEU A 123 -9.45 13.10 10.38
CA LEU A 123 -10.62 12.76 9.58
C LEU A 123 -10.24 12.42 8.14
N GLY A 124 -9.28 13.16 7.55
CA GLY A 124 -8.72 12.87 6.24
C GLY A 124 -8.04 11.51 6.15
N MET A 125 -7.29 11.12 7.18
CA MET A 125 -6.66 9.79 7.24
C MET A 125 -7.70 8.67 7.35
N LEU A 126 -8.74 8.86 8.17
CA LEU A 126 -9.88 7.93 8.24
C LEU A 126 -10.57 7.81 6.87
N ALA A 127 -10.87 8.93 6.22
CA ALA A 127 -11.48 8.95 4.88
C ALA A 127 -10.60 8.25 3.84
N SER A 128 -9.28 8.39 3.94
CA SER A 128 -8.32 7.72 3.03
C SER A 128 -8.35 6.20 3.20
N LEU A 129 -8.38 5.72 4.44
CA LEU A 129 -8.47 4.28 4.74
C LEU A 129 -9.79 3.69 4.24
N LEU A 130 -10.91 4.38 4.47
CA LEU A 130 -12.22 3.94 3.99
C LEU A 130 -12.32 3.97 2.47
N GLY A 131 -11.87 5.06 1.82
CA GLY A 131 -11.91 5.21 0.37
C GLY A 131 -11.08 4.14 -0.34
N ALA A 132 -9.84 3.94 0.10
CA ALA A 132 -8.97 2.90 -0.45
C ALA A 132 -9.50 1.50 -0.13
N GLY A 133 -9.96 1.24 1.10
CA GLY A 133 -10.48 -0.06 1.52
C GLY A 133 -11.72 -0.47 0.76
N LEU A 134 -12.66 0.46 0.55
CA LEU A 134 -13.89 0.21 -0.23
C LEU A 134 -13.55 -0.10 -1.69
N TRP A 135 -12.61 0.64 -2.28
CA TRP A 135 -12.16 0.37 -3.64
C TRP A 135 -11.54 -1.02 -3.77
N LEU A 136 -10.67 -1.42 -2.82
CA LEU A 136 -10.08 -2.75 -2.80
C LEU A 136 -11.12 -3.86 -2.60
N ALA A 137 -12.08 -3.65 -1.70
CA ALA A 137 -13.15 -4.61 -1.46
C ALA A 137 -13.99 -4.83 -2.73
N LEU A 138 -14.34 -3.73 -3.42
CA LEU A 138 -15.07 -3.77 -4.67
C LEU A 138 -14.27 -4.51 -5.74
N CYS A 139 -13.03 -4.11 -6.02
CA CYS A 139 -12.19 -4.74 -7.03
C CYS A 139 -11.93 -6.22 -6.74
N SER A 140 -11.71 -6.58 -5.47
CA SER A 140 -11.54 -7.98 -5.05
C SER A 140 -12.80 -8.80 -5.29
N SER A 141 -13.98 -8.24 -5.00
CA SER A 141 -15.26 -8.91 -5.27
C SER A 141 -15.53 -9.12 -6.76
N LEU A 142 -15.01 -8.22 -7.61
CA LEU A 142 -15.07 -8.33 -9.06
C LEU A 142 -13.96 -9.22 -9.65
N GLY A 143 -13.01 -9.70 -8.83
CA GLY A 143 -11.86 -10.49 -9.28
C GLY A 143 -10.84 -9.69 -10.09
N THR A 144 -10.87 -8.36 -10.02
CA THR A 144 -9.94 -7.48 -10.75
C THR A 144 -8.74 -7.13 -9.87
N PRO A 145 -7.51 -7.54 -10.23
CA PRO A 145 -6.33 -7.17 -9.45
C PRO A 145 -6.03 -5.68 -9.65
N VAL A 146 -5.90 -4.96 -8.54
CA VAL A 146 -5.56 -3.51 -8.55
C VAL A 146 -4.37 -3.22 -7.66
N SER A 147 -3.76 -2.04 -7.79
CA SER A 147 -2.63 -1.61 -6.95
C SER A 147 -3.13 -0.98 -5.65
N THR A 148 -2.87 -1.65 -4.53
CA THR A 148 -3.19 -1.18 -3.17
C THR A 148 -2.49 0.14 -2.83
N THR A 149 -1.22 0.27 -3.24
CA THR A 149 -0.43 1.50 -3.10
C THR A 149 -1.02 2.68 -3.88
N HIS A 150 -1.51 2.45 -5.11
CA HIS A 150 -2.19 3.51 -5.87
C HIS A 150 -3.51 3.91 -5.20
N SER A 151 -4.26 2.96 -4.64
CA SER A 151 -5.53 3.24 -3.98
C SER A 151 -5.36 4.13 -2.76
N ILE A 152 -4.39 3.84 -1.88
CA ILE A 152 -4.18 4.65 -0.67
C ILE A 152 -3.55 6.01 -1.00
N ILE A 153 -2.56 6.07 -1.89
CA ILE A 153 -1.93 7.33 -2.29
C ILE A 153 -2.93 8.22 -3.03
N GLY A 154 -3.72 7.66 -3.94
CA GLY A 154 -4.78 8.39 -4.63
C GLY A 154 -5.82 8.96 -3.66
N SER A 155 -6.17 8.21 -2.62
CA SER A 155 -7.08 8.69 -1.57
C SER A 155 -6.45 9.83 -0.75
N LEU A 156 -5.17 9.72 -0.37
CA LEU A 156 -4.42 10.78 0.34
C LEU A 156 -4.29 12.05 -0.50
N VAL A 157 -4.01 11.92 -1.80
CA VAL A 157 -4.00 13.05 -2.74
C VAL A 157 -5.38 13.72 -2.78
N GLY A 158 -6.45 12.94 -2.88
CA GLY A 158 -7.83 13.47 -2.84
C GLY A 158 -8.11 14.25 -1.55
N VAL A 159 -7.73 13.71 -0.40
CA VAL A 159 -7.87 14.39 0.90
C VAL A 159 -7.08 15.69 0.94
N SER A 160 -5.83 15.69 0.48
CA SER A 160 -5.01 16.90 0.43
C SER A 160 -5.64 17.97 -0.46
N LEU A 161 -6.09 17.60 -1.66
CA LEU A 161 -6.72 18.54 -2.60
C LEU A 161 -8.03 19.14 -2.07
N VAL A 162 -8.78 18.42 -1.23
CA VAL A 162 -10.03 18.91 -0.63
C VAL A 162 -9.75 19.71 0.64
N ALA A 163 -8.89 19.22 1.53
CA ALA A 163 -8.65 19.82 2.84
C ALA A 163 -7.73 21.05 2.76
N ASN A 164 -6.60 20.92 2.04
CA ASN A 164 -5.68 22.02 1.78
C ASN A 164 -4.71 21.65 0.65
N PRO A 165 -4.91 22.14 -0.59
CA PRO A 165 -4.05 21.79 -1.73
C PRO A 165 -2.56 22.08 -1.53
N GLN A 166 -2.21 23.06 -0.69
CA GLN A 166 -0.81 23.40 -0.40
C GLN A 166 -0.12 22.38 0.50
N SER A 167 -0.89 21.53 1.19
CA SER A 167 -0.34 20.44 1.98
C SER A 167 0.23 19.29 1.15
N LEU A 168 -0.06 19.23 -0.16
CA LEU A 168 0.41 18.16 -1.02
C LEU A 168 1.90 18.29 -1.35
N ASN A 169 2.69 17.29 -0.98
CA ASN A 169 4.08 17.22 -1.39
C ASN A 169 4.20 16.66 -2.83
N THR A 170 4.16 17.56 -3.81
CA THR A 170 4.20 17.21 -5.24
C THR A 170 5.53 16.61 -5.68
N GLU A 171 6.64 16.98 -5.04
CA GLU A 171 7.97 16.43 -5.32
C GLU A 171 8.03 14.94 -4.94
N LYS A 172 7.67 14.61 -3.69
CA LYS A 172 7.60 13.22 -3.22
C LYS A 172 6.59 12.40 -4.00
N LEU A 173 5.43 12.98 -4.32
CA LEU A 173 4.44 12.34 -5.19
C LEU A 173 5.05 12.01 -6.56
N GLY A 174 5.77 12.96 -7.17
CA GLY A 174 6.45 12.75 -8.46
C GLY A 174 7.48 11.63 -8.41
N LEU A 175 8.28 11.53 -7.34
CA LEU A 175 9.23 10.43 -7.15
C LEU A 175 8.53 9.07 -7.04
N VAL A 176 7.39 9.02 -6.35
CA VAL A 176 6.61 7.78 -6.21
C VAL A 176 5.94 7.39 -7.53
N VAL A 177 5.38 8.34 -8.27
CA VAL A 177 4.85 8.10 -9.61
C VAL A 177 5.93 7.58 -10.56
N LEU A 178 7.14 8.14 -10.49
CA LEU A 178 8.28 7.63 -11.26
C LEU A 178 8.61 6.18 -10.88
N SER A 179 8.55 5.84 -9.58
CA SER A 179 8.78 4.48 -9.10
C SER A 179 7.77 3.46 -9.65
N TRP A 180 6.53 3.88 -9.94
CA TRP A 180 5.50 3.01 -10.51
C TRP A 180 5.80 2.60 -11.94
N LEU A 181 6.57 3.40 -12.68
CA LEU A 181 7.02 3.07 -14.04
C LEU A 181 8.31 2.26 -14.01
N THR A 182 9.26 2.65 -13.15
CA THR A 182 10.58 1.99 -13.11
C THR A 182 10.51 0.60 -12.48
N SER A 183 9.65 0.37 -11.49
CA SER A 183 9.59 -0.92 -10.78
C SER A 183 9.14 -2.09 -11.67
N PRO A 184 8.02 -1.99 -12.44
CA PRO A 184 7.62 -3.05 -13.35
C PRO A 184 8.66 -3.30 -14.44
N LEU A 185 9.25 -2.24 -15.00
CA LEU A 185 10.29 -2.35 -16.03
C LEU A 185 11.50 -3.13 -15.51
N LEU A 186 12.04 -2.75 -14.35
CA LEU A 186 13.18 -3.43 -13.75
C LEU A 186 12.83 -4.86 -13.35
N SER A 187 11.66 -5.10 -12.76
CA SER A 187 11.21 -6.46 -12.43
C SER A 187 11.07 -7.34 -13.68
N GLY A 188 10.61 -6.78 -14.80
CA GLY A 188 10.46 -7.48 -16.07
C GLY A 188 11.82 -7.86 -16.66
N ILE A 189 12.79 -6.94 -16.63
CA ILE A 189 14.17 -7.21 -17.07
C ILE A 189 14.80 -8.30 -16.22
N ILE A 190 14.75 -8.16 -14.88
CA ILE A 190 15.34 -9.14 -13.95
C ILE A 190 14.64 -10.50 -14.12
N GLY A 191 13.32 -10.52 -14.19
CA GLY A 191 12.53 -11.74 -14.42
C GLY A 191 12.90 -12.43 -15.74
N ALA A 192 13.06 -11.67 -16.83
CA ALA A 192 13.49 -12.19 -18.12
C ALA A 192 14.92 -12.77 -18.05
N CYS A 193 15.85 -12.09 -17.38
CA CYS A 193 17.22 -12.58 -17.18
C CYS A 193 17.23 -13.89 -16.38
N VAL A 194 16.50 -13.97 -15.26
CA VAL A 194 16.40 -15.19 -14.45
C VAL A 194 15.76 -16.33 -15.26
N PHE A 195 14.68 -16.04 -15.99
CA PHE A 195 14.04 -17.03 -16.84
C PHE A 195 14.96 -17.56 -17.94
N LEU A 196 15.67 -16.67 -18.65
CA LEU A 196 16.63 -17.06 -19.69
C LEU A 196 17.77 -17.89 -19.11
N PHE A 197 18.28 -17.52 -17.93
CA PHE A 197 19.31 -18.28 -17.22
C PHE A 197 18.83 -19.70 -16.88
N VAL A 198 17.67 -19.82 -16.22
CA VAL A 198 17.08 -21.12 -15.85
C VAL A 198 16.79 -21.95 -17.10
N ARG A 199 16.21 -21.34 -18.14
CA ARG A 199 15.86 -22.03 -19.38
C ARG A 199 17.08 -22.58 -20.11
N THR A 200 18.12 -21.76 -20.28
CA THR A 200 19.31 -22.13 -21.06
C THR A 200 20.22 -23.07 -20.29
N THR A 201 20.44 -22.82 -19.01
CA THR A 201 21.40 -23.58 -18.19
C THR A 201 20.79 -24.85 -17.61
N ILE A 202 19.54 -24.79 -17.14
CA ILE A 202 18.91 -25.90 -16.42
C ILE A 202 17.99 -26.68 -17.36
N LEU A 203 16.93 -26.05 -17.89
CA LEU A 203 15.84 -26.77 -18.55
C LEU A 203 16.21 -27.36 -19.92
N ARG A 204 17.10 -26.72 -20.68
CA ARG A 204 17.57 -27.20 -21.99
C ARG A 204 18.73 -28.20 -21.93
N SER A 205 19.19 -28.54 -20.73
CA SER A 205 20.26 -29.54 -20.56
C SER A 205 19.73 -30.97 -20.74
N PRO A 206 20.50 -31.89 -21.33
CA PRO A 206 20.14 -33.32 -21.36
C PRO A 206 19.98 -33.94 -19.96
N HIS A 207 20.54 -33.31 -18.91
CA HIS A 207 20.39 -33.73 -17.52
C HIS A 207 19.66 -32.68 -16.66
N ALA A 208 18.55 -32.14 -17.19
CA ALA A 208 17.79 -31.04 -16.58
C ALA A 208 17.44 -31.28 -15.10
N VAL A 209 17.00 -32.48 -14.73
CA VAL A 209 16.62 -32.82 -13.34
C VAL A 209 17.82 -32.75 -12.40
N SER A 210 18.96 -33.35 -12.79
CA SER A 210 20.19 -33.32 -11.97
C SER A 210 20.71 -31.90 -11.81
N ARG A 211 20.69 -31.09 -12.88
CA ARG A 211 21.04 -29.67 -12.80
C ARG A 211 20.05 -28.90 -11.93
N GLY A 212 18.76 -29.22 -12.00
CA GLY A 212 17.74 -28.65 -11.13
C GLY A 212 18.13 -28.78 -9.67
N TYR A 213 18.43 -30.01 -9.20
CA TYR A 213 18.86 -30.22 -7.81
C TYR A 213 20.17 -29.51 -7.44
N LYS A 214 21.11 -29.36 -8.39
CA LYS A 214 22.38 -28.64 -8.13
C LYS A 214 22.20 -27.12 -8.04
N PHE A 215 21.38 -26.55 -8.92
CA PHE A 215 21.16 -25.09 -8.98
C PHE A 215 20.08 -24.60 -8.02
N PHE A 216 19.14 -25.46 -7.60
CA PHE A 216 18.04 -25.09 -6.72
C PHE A 216 18.51 -24.46 -5.39
N PRO A 217 19.49 -25.02 -4.65
CA PRO A 217 20.02 -24.39 -3.44
C PRO A 217 20.65 -23.02 -3.70
N LEU A 218 21.32 -22.84 -4.85
CA LEU A 218 21.95 -21.57 -5.21
C LEU A 218 20.91 -20.48 -5.50
N LEU A 219 19.83 -20.83 -6.21
CA LEU A 219 18.72 -19.91 -6.48
C LEU A 219 18.02 -19.51 -5.17
N LEU A 220 17.77 -20.47 -4.28
CA LEU A 220 17.20 -20.18 -2.96
C LEU A 220 18.13 -19.31 -2.11
N LEU A 221 19.44 -19.57 -2.12
CA LEU A 221 20.42 -18.76 -1.39
C LEU A 221 20.37 -17.31 -1.86
N PHE A 222 20.32 -17.08 -3.18
CA PHE A 222 20.25 -15.73 -3.75
C PHE A 222 18.98 -14.99 -3.29
N THR A 223 17.81 -15.65 -3.33
CA THR A 223 16.56 -15.05 -2.83
C THR A 223 16.62 -14.73 -1.34
N ASN A 224 17.09 -15.67 -0.51
CA ASN A 224 17.21 -15.47 0.94
C ASN A 224 18.24 -14.39 1.28
N LEU A 225 19.33 -14.29 0.52
CA LEU A 225 20.34 -13.25 0.70
C LEU A 225 19.72 -11.86 0.52
N ILE A 226 18.93 -11.65 -0.53
CA ILE A 226 18.25 -10.36 -0.77
C ILE A 226 17.32 -10.03 0.40
N PHE A 227 16.55 -11.01 0.88
CA PHE A 227 15.68 -10.84 2.03
C PHE A 227 16.45 -10.44 3.29
N CYS A 228 17.51 -11.18 3.63
CA CYS A 228 18.37 -10.87 4.78
C CYS A 228 19.00 -9.47 4.66
N MET A 229 19.47 -9.10 3.46
CA MET A 229 20.03 -7.77 3.20
C MET A 229 18.98 -6.68 3.45
N TYR A 230 17.75 -6.85 2.98
CA TYR A 230 16.68 -5.89 3.26
C TYR A 230 16.43 -5.76 4.77
N VAL A 231 16.25 -6.89 5.47
CA VAL A 231 15.95 -6.88 6.90
C VAL A 231 17.06 -6.20 7.70
N VAL A 232 18.32 -6.53 7.42
CA VAL A 232 19.48 -5.98 8.15
C VAL A 232 19.65 -4.48 7.88
N PHE A 233 19.66 -4.07 6.61
CA PHE A 233 20.02 -2.69 6.26
C PHE A 233 18.86 -1.71 6.34
N LYS A 234 17.63 -2.14 6.07
CA LYS A 234 16.47 -1.25 5.98
C LYS A 234 15.62 -1.20 7.25
N ASN A 235 15.51 -2.29 8.03
CA ASN A 235 14.83 -2.20 9.33
C ASN A 235 15.73 -1.63 10.42
N GLY A 236 17.04 -1.92 10.41
CA GLY A 236 17.98 -1.36 11.39
C GLY A 236 18.10 0.16 11.34
N SER A 237 17.65 0.80 10.25
CA SER A 237 17.68 2.25 10.03
C SER A 237 16.37 2.97 10.40
N VAL A 238 15.30 2.23 10.74
CA VAL A 238 14.07 2.84 11.28
C VAL A 238 14.28 3.10 12.77
N GLN A 239 14.71 4.31 13.13
CA GLN A 239 14.71 4.74 14.52
C GLN A 239 13.26 5.02 14.96
N ILE A 240 12.61 4.00 15.55
CA ILE A 240 11.23 4.05 16.06
C ILE A 240 11.06 5.08 17.21
N TYR A 241 12.16 5.62 17.74
CA TYR A 241 12.16 6.67 18.76
C TYR A 241 13.21 7.75 18.44
N ARG A 242 12.81 8.78 17.69
CA ARG A 242 13.29 10.14 17.96
C ARG A 242 12.08 10.97 18.37
N VAL A 243 11.83 10.94 19.68
CA VAL A 243 11.05 11.96 20.38
C VAL A 243 11.91 13.23 20.44
#